data_AF-A0A7J6S8E6-F1
#
_entry.id   AF-A0A7J6S8E6-F1
#
_cell.length_a   1.000
_cell.length_b   1.000
_cell.length_c   1.000
_cell.angle_alpha   90.00
_cell.angle_beta   90.00
_cell.angle_gamma   90.00
#
_symmetry.space_group_name_H-M   'P 1'
#
loop_
_entity.id
_entity.type
_entity.pdbx_description
1 polymer ?
#
loop_
_entity_poly.entity_id
_entity_poly.type
_entity_poly.pdbx_seq_one_letter_code
_entity_poly.pdbx_strand_id
1 'polypeptide(L)'
;TFTCLTLPSYDVVKGRDADLDGTSAVEVRLDLLKDPADSVRQLQYASIAAGELPIIATLRSASEGGKFDESDERYWDLIQQVSRSCCVSYVDIEVSRCSESFFPAPVPGVGYLASEHFLRPPTGGRLEVCRAFDEVLQPWWSAVGKVVF
;
A
#
# COMPACT_ATOMS: atom_id res chain seq x y z
N THR A 1 5.02 8.79 12.36
CA THR A 1 5.80 8.93 11.10
C THR A 1 6.08 7.54 10.57
N PHE A 2 6.03 7.31 9.26
CA PHE A 2 6.39 6.01 8.67
C PHE A 2 7.64 6.14 7.81
N THR A 3 8.46 5.08 7.78
CA THR A 3 9.66 5.01 6.96
C THR A 3 9.37 4.15 5.73
N CYS A 4 9.62 4.70 4.54
CA CYS A 4 9.37 4.03 3.27
C CYS A 4 10.60 3.23 2.84
N LEU A 5 10.47 1.91 2.77
CA LEU A 5 11.47 1.03 2.20
C LEU A 5 11.23 0.92 0.68
N THR A 6 12.04 1.65 -0.09
CA THR A 6 12.01 1.68 -1.55
C THR A 6 12.96 0.65 -2.18
N LEU A 7 13.17 -0.48 -1.52
CA LEU A 7 14.25 -1.41 -1.89
C LEU A 7 13.85 -2.27 -3.10
N PRO A 8 14.68 -2.33 -4.17
CA PRO A 8 14.32 -2.99 -5.43
C PRO A 8 14.42 -4.52 -5.40
N SER A 9 15.08 -5.09 -4.39
CA SER A 9 15.24 -6.53 -4.21
C SER A 9 15.64 -6.92 -2.79
N TYR A 10 15.45 -8.21 -2.47
CA TYR A 10 15.78 -8.86 -1.20
C TYR A 10 17.24 -8.65 -0.74
N ASP A 11 18.22 -8.70 -1.66
CA ASP A 11 19.65 -8.65 -1.29
C ASP A 11 20.04 -7.34 -0.59
N VAL A 12 19.24 -6.30 -0.74
CA VAL A 12 19.50 -4.97 -0.16
C VAL A 12 19.04 -4.88 1.29
N VAL A 13 18.07 -5.70 1.72
CA VAL A 13 17.51 -5.68 3.10
C VAL A 13 18.50 -6.29 4.10
N LYS A 14 19.23 -7.35 3.71
CA LYS A 14 20.17 -8.05 4.60
C LYS A 14 21.43 -7.25 4.96
N GLY A 15 21.71 -6.16 4.25
CA GLY A 15 22.98 -5.42 4.35
C GLY A 15 22.91 -4.07 5.05
N ARG A 16 21.74 -3.64 5.55
CA ARG A 16 21.60 -2.37 6.24
C ARG A 16 20.85 -2.57 7.55
N ASP A 17 21.47 -2.13 8.65
CA ASP A 17 20.72 -1.66 9.82
C ASP A 17 19.89 -0.47 9.33
N ALA A 18 18.64 -0.73 8.94
CA ALA A 18 17.71 0.35 8.75
C ALA A 18 17.55 0.98 10.14
N ASP A 19 18.01 2.22 10.29
CA ASP A 19 17.76 2.99 11.51
C ASP A 19 16.25 3.26 11.58
N LEU A 20 15.56 2.41 12.34
CA LEU A 20 14.11 2.48 12.55
C LEU A 20 13.77 3.27 13.82
N ASP A 21 14.76 3.87 14.50
CA ASP A 21 14.50 4.65 15.72
C ASP A 21 13.54 5.81 15.43
N GLY A 22 12.46 5.88 16.21
CA GLY A 22 11.39 6.86 16.03
C GLY A 22 10.41 6.58 14.88
N THR A 23 10.55 5.44 14.17
CA THR A 23 9.60 5.01 13.14
C THR A 23 8.37 4.34 13.78
N SER A 24 7.16 4.72 13.36
CA SER A 24 5.90 4.16 13.87
C SER A 24 5.32 3.04 13.00
N ALA A 25 5.77 2.93 11.75
CA ALA A 25 5.36 1.93 10.78
C ALA A 25 6.36 1.85 9.62
N VAL A 26 6.44 0.70 8.95
CA VAL A 26 7.30 0.49 7.78
C VAL A 26 6.44 0.33 6.53
N GLU A 27 6.60 1.22 5.55
CA GLU A 27 5.93 1.09 4.24
C GLU A 27 6.83 0.33 3.27
N VAL A 28 6.29 -0.70 2.62
CA VAL A 28 6.98 -1.50 1.60
C VAL A 28 6.37 -1.22 0.24
N ARG A 29 7.16 -0.61 -0.65
CA ARG A 29 6.76 -0.26 -2.02
C ARG A 29 6.95 -1.43 -2.97
N LEU A 30 5.89 -2.20 -3.16
CA LEU A 30 5.86 -3.40 -3.99
C LEU A 30 6.03 -3.07 -5.47
N ASP A 31 5.58 -1.90 -5.92
CA ASP A 31 5.73 -1.44 -7.30
C ASP A 31 7.21 -1.25 -7.70
N LEU A 32 8.12 -1.11 -6.72
CA LEU A 32 9.56 -0.94 -6.99
C LEU A 32 10.31 -2.27 -7.10
N LEU A 33 9.65 -3.41 -6.88
CA LEU A 33 10.25 -4.72 -7.04
C LEU A 33 10.55 -5.01 -8.51
N LYS A 34 11.66 -5.71 -8.74
CA LYS A 34 12.01 -6.18 -10.10
C LYS A 34 11.06 -7.26 -10.60
N ASP A 35 10.59 -8.13 -9.71
CA ASP A 35 9.64 -9.21 -10.01
C ASP A 35 8.47 -9.13 -9.02
N PRO A 36 7.23 -8.87 -9.48
CA PRO A 36 6.04 -8.86 -8.63
C PRO A 36 5.80 -10.19 -7.89
N ALA A 37 6.29 -11.33 -8.43
CA ALA A 37 6.15 -12.63 -7.78
C ALA A 37 6.88 -12.70 -6.41
N ASP A 38 7.89 -11.84 -6.21
CA ASP A 38 8.63 -11.77 -4.94
C ASP A 38 7.91 -10.98 -3.84
N SER A 39 6.73 -10.41 -4.10
CA SER A 39 6.01 -9.52 -3.17
C SER A 39 5.85 -10.11 -1.76
N VAL A 40 5.32 -11.34 -1.66
CA VAL A 40 5.10 -11.99 -0.36
C VAL A 40 6.42 -12.28 0.34
N ARG A 41 7.43 -12.72 -0.40
CA ARG A 41 8.75 -13.00 0.14
C ARG A 41 9.42 -11.73 0.67
N GLN A 42 9.29 -10.62 -0.04
CA GLN A 42 9.79 -9.32 0.41
C GLN A 42 9.09 -8.88 1.69
N LEU A 43 7.77 -9.06 1.79
CA LEU A 43 6.99 -8.72 2.98
C LEU A 43 7.41 -9.56 4.19
N GLN A 44 7.70 -10.85 4.03
CA GLN A 44 8.23 -11.70 5.10
C GLN A 44 9.57 -11.18 5.65
N TYR A 45 10.46 -10.70 4.79
CA TYR A 45 11.72 -10.11 5.24
C TYR A 45 11.50 -8.76 5.91
N ALA A 46 10.65 -7.92 5.34
CA ALA A 46 10.30 -6.64 5.93
C ALA A 46 9.69 -6.83 7.33
N SER A 47 8.80 -7.82 7.53
CA SER A 47 8.20 -8.08 8.84
C SER A 47 9.24 -8.55 9.86
N ILE A 48 10.21 -9.39 9.45
CA ILE A 48 11.31 -9.79 10.34
C ILE A 48 12.17 -8.58 10.73
N ALA A 49 12.53 -7.74 9.75
CA ALA A 49 13.37 -6.57 9.97
C ALA A 49 12.67 -5.48 10.79
N ALA A 50 11.35 -5.33 10.63
CA ALA A 50 10.53 -4.35 11.33
C ALA A 50 10.24 -4.74 12.79
N GLY A 51 10.40 -6.01 13.15
CA GLY A 51 10.11 -6.52 14.50
C GLY A 51 8.61 -6.36 14.82
N GLU A 52 8.30 -5.55 15.83
CA GLU A 52 6.92 -5.28 16.25
C GLU A 52 6.26 -4.13 15.49
N LEU A 53 7.00 -3.42 14.62
CA LEU A 53 6.44 -2.30 13.87
C LEU A 53 5.45 -2.79 12.80
N PRO A 54 4.30 -2.10 12.64
CA PRO A 54 3.32 -2.47 11.63
C PRO A 54 3.88 -2.26 10.22
N ILE A 55 3.63 -3.24 9.35
CA ILE A 55 3.98 -3.18 7.93
C ILE A 55 2.79 -2.66 7.13
N ILE A 56 3.05 -1.69 6.25
CA ILE A 56 2.13 -1.18 5.25
C ILE A 56 2.61 -1.67 3.89
N ALA A 57 1.83 -2.51 3.20
CA ALA A 57 2.12 -2.88 1.82
C ALA A 57 1.50 -1.86 0.86
N THR A 58 2.29 -1.36 -0.10
CA THR A 58 1.83 -0.36 -1.06
C THR A 58 2.20 -0.77 -2.47
N LEU A 59 1.20 -0.86 -3.35
CA LEU A 59 1.36 -1.05 -4.78
C LEU A 59 0.95 0.26 -5.47
N ARG A 60 1.91 1.16 -5.70
CA ARG A 60 1.62 2.47 -6.31
C ARG A 60 1.62 2.37 -7.82
N SER A 61 0.55 2.83 -8.46
CA SER A 61 0.40 2.86 -9.91
C SER A 61 1.20 3.98 -10.57
N ALA A 62 1.50 3.82 -11.86
CA ALA A 62 2.17 4.84 -12.67
C ALA A 62 1.37 6.16 -12.70
N SER A 63 0.04 6.11 -12.69
CA SER A 63 -0.85 7.28 -12.63
C SER A 63 -0.72 8.08 -11.33
N GLU A 64 -0.29 7.43 -10.25
CA GLU A 64 -0.09 8.04 -8.93
C GLU A 64 1.41 8.15 -8.55
N GLY A 65 2.31 8.02 -9.54
CA GLY A 65 3.76 8.24 -9.37
C GLY A 65 4.58 7.03 -8.93
N GLY A 66 4.00 5.83 -8.99
CA GLY A 66 4.69 4.56 -8.82
C GLY A 66 5.14 3.94 -10.13
N LYS A 67 5.40 2.63 -10.10
CA LYS A 67 5.85 1.86 -11.26
C LYS A 67 4.88 0.76 -11.71
N PHE A 68 3.78 0.55 -10.99
CA PHE A 68 2.80 -0.45 -11.37
C PHE A 68 1.93 0.06 -12.54
N ASP A 69 1.95 -0.64 -13.67
CA ASP A 69 1.26 -0.23 -14.90
C ASP A 69 0.55 -1.44 -15.53
N GLU A 70 -0.19 -2.18 -14.71
CA GLU A 70 -1.03 -3.31 -15.14
C GLU A 70 -2.52 -3.03 -14.88
N SER A 71 -3.38 -3.99 -15.25
CA SER A 71 -4.84 -3.85 -15.15
C SER A 71 -5.35 -3.86 -13.70
N ASP A 72 -6.59 -3.40 -13.51
CA ASP A 72 -7.24 -3.40 -12.19
C ASP A 72 -7.42 -4.82 -11.64
N GLU A 73 -7.71 -5.80 -12.50
CA GLU A 73 -7.78 -7.21 -12.07
C GLU A 73 -6.44 -7.67 -11.50
N ARG A 74 -5.34 -7.31 -12.17
CA ARG A 74 -3.99 -7.67 -11.72
C ARG A 74 -3.62 -6.95 -10.43
N TYR A 75 -4.02 -5.69 -10.29
CA TYR A 75 -3.87 -4.91 -9.06
C TYR A 75 -4.55 -5.64 -7.89
N TRP A 76 -5.83 -5.98 -8.04
CA TRP A 76 -6.62 -6.60 -6.99
C TRP A 76 -6.19 -8.03 -6.66
N ASP A 77 -5.69 -8.79 -7.63
CA ASP A 77 -5.07 -10.09 -7.39
C ASP A 77 -3.85 -9.98 -6.47
N LEU A 78 -2.97 -9.01 -6.74
CA LEU A 78 -1.79 -8.75 -5.91
C LEU A 78 -2.19 -8.25 -4.52
N ILE A 79 -3.15 -7.32 -4.43
CA ILE A 79 -3.69 -6.83 -3.14
C ILE A 79 -4.22 -7.99 -2.30
N GLN A 80 -5.03 -8.89 -2.89
CA GLN A 80 -5.54 -10.05 -2.17
C GLN A 80 -4.43 -11.01 -1.74
N GLN A 81 -3.43 -11.23 -2.60
CA GLN A 81 -2.28 -12.08 -2.29
C GLN A 81 -1.51 -11.53 -1.09
N VAL A 82 -1.23 -10.23 -1.04
CA VAL A 82 -0.46 -9.62 0.06
C VAL A 82 -1.28 -9.52 1.34
N SER A 83 -2.57 -9.21 1.26
CA SER A 83 -3.45 -9.21 2.43
C SER A 83 -3.52 -10.58 3.12
N ARG A 84 -3.42 -11.68 2.36
CA ARG A 84 -3.43 -13.05 2.90
C ARG A 84 -2.06 -13.55 3.36
N SER A 85 -1.00 -12.75 3.24
CA SER A 85 0.37 -13.17 3.57
C SER A 85 0.67 -13.30 5.06
N CYS A 86 -0.19 -12.76 5.93
CA CYS A 86 0.05 -12.61 7.37
C CYS A 86 1.31 -11.78 7.73
N CYS A 87 1.90 -11.08 6.76
CA CYS A 87 3.12 -10.29 6.94
C CYS A 87 2.85 -8.78 7.00
N VAL A 88 1.58 -8.37 6.86
CA VAL A 88 1.15 -6.98 6.76
C VAL A 88 0.16 -6.65 7.86
N SER A 89 0.25 -5.43 8.38
CA SER A 89 -0.77 -4.85 9.25
C SER A 89 -1.75 -4.02 8.45
N TYR A 90 -1.27 -3.36 7.38
CA TYR A 90 -2.07 -2.52 6.50
C TYR A 90 -1.74 -2.76 5.03
N VAL A 91 -2.73 -2.52 4.17
CA VAL A 91 -2.54 -2.49 2.72
C VAL A 91 -3.07 -1.16 2.18
N ASP A 92 -2.24 -0.45 1.42
CA ASP A 92 -2.61 0.77 0.70
C ASP A 92 -3.38 0.41 -0.58
N ILE A 93 -4.57 1.00 -0.72
CA ILE A 93 -5.49 0.84 -1.84
C ILE A 93 -5.66 2.21 -2.49
N GLU A 94 -5.40 2.31 -3.78
CA GLU A 94 -5.66 3.52 -4.54
C GLU A 94 -7.17 3.68 -4.77
N VAL A 95 -7.72 4.83 -4.40
CA VAL A 95 -9.14 5.16 -4.62
C VAL A 95 -9.49 5.08 -6.10
N SER A 96 -8.56 5.47 -6.97
CA SER A 96 -8.71 5.40 -8.43
C SER A 96 -8.87 3.97 -8.97
N ARG A 97 -8.48 2.95 -8.20
CA ARG A 97 -8.59 1.51 -8.54
C ARG A 97 -9.82 0.84 -7.95
N CYS A 98 -10.58 1.57 -7.13
CA CYS A 98 -11.82 1.09 -6.55
C CYS A 98 -12.99 1.26 -7.54
N SER A 99 -13.70 0.17 -7.81
CA SER A 99 -14.97 0.21 -8.54
C SER A 99 -16.01 -0.65 -7.83
N GLU A 100 -17.30 -0.31 -7.95
CA GLU A 100 -18.40 -1.06 -7.32
C GLU A 100 -18.38 -2.57 -7.66
N SER A 101 -17.74 -2.94 -8.77
CA SER A 101 -17.65 -4.33 -9.26
C SER A 101 -16.49 -5.13 -8.67
N PHE A 102 -15.47 -4.47 -8.10
CA PHE A 102 -14.25 -5.11 -7.61
C PHE A 102 -13.88 -4.61 -6.22
N PHE A 103 -14.58 -5.15 -5.22
CA PHE A 103 -14.15 -5.04 -3.83
C PHE A 103 -14.03 -6.45 -3.25
N PRO A 104 -12.79 -6.98 -3.10
CA PRO A 104 -12.62 -8.27 -2.45
C PRO A 104 -13.06 -8.17 -0.98
N ALA A 105 -13.55 -9.28 -0.44
CA ALA A 105 -13.89 -9.35 0.97
C ALA A 105 -12.65 -9.02 1.82
N PRO A 106 -12.76 -8.14 2.84
CA PRO A 106 -11.63 -7.77 3.68
C PRO A 106 -11.09 -8.99 4.42
N VAL A 107 -9.76 -9.12 4.44
CA VAL A 107 -9.06 -10.15 5.21
C VAL A 107 -9.07 -9.78 6.70
N PRO A 108 -9.57 -10.65 7.60
CA PRO A 108 -9.56 -10.39 9.04
C PRO A 108 -8.16 -10.10 9.57
N GLY A 109 -8.04 -9.07 10.42
CA GLY A 109 -6.77 -8.67 11.03
C GLY A 109 -5.88 -7.76 10.17
N VAL A 110 -6.30 -7.45 8.94
CA VAL A 110 -5.61 -6.49 8.06
C VAL A 110 -6.40 -5.19 7.98
N GLY A 111 -5.74 -4.06 8.20
CA GLY A 111 -6.27 -2.74 7.93
C GLY A 111 -6.07 -2.32 6.48
N TYR A 112 -6.87 -1.39 5.99
CA TYR A 112 -6.79 -0.92 4.60
C TYR A 112 -6.68 0.59 4.58
N LEU A 113 -5.76 1.13 3.79
CA LEU A 113 -5.55 2.57 3.69
C LEU A 113 -6.02 3.00 2.31
N ALA A 114 -7.14 3.72 2.21
CA ALA A 114 -7.44 4.36 0.94
C ALA A 114 -6.43 5.47 0.71
N SER A 115 -5.93 5.58 -0.51
CA SER A 115 -4.96 6.59 -0.89
C SER A 115 -5.27 7.19 -2.25
N GLU A 116 -4.89 8.45 -2.42
CA GLU A 116 -4.93 9.14 -3.70
C GLU A 116 -3.76 10.12 -3.74
N HIS A 117 -2.91 9.98 -4.75
CA HIS A 117 -1.76 10.87 -4.97
C HIS A 117 -1.93 11.62 -6.28
N PHE A 118 -1.82 12.93 -6.22
CA PHE A 118 -1.98 13.77 -7.38
C PHE A 118 -0.60 14.14 -7.97
N LEU A 119 -0.35 13.79 -9.23
CA LEU A 119 0.86 14.23 -9.94
C LEU A 119 0.83 15.73 -10.30
N ARG A 120 -0.35 16.34 -10.23
CA ARG A 120 -0.62 17.76 -10.45
C ARG A 120 -1.73 18.18 -9.49
N PRO A 121 -1.79 19.43 -9.04
CA PRO A 121 -2.85 19.88 -8.15
C PRO A 121 -4.23 19.50 -8.69
N PRO A 122 -5.11 18.88 -7.88
CA PRO A 122 -6.43 18.48 -8.33
C PRO A 122 -7.24 19.71 -8.76
N THR A 123 -8.04 19.53 -9.82
CA THR A 123 -8.96 20.56 -10.31
C THR A 123 -10.19 20.73 -9.41
N GLY A 124 -10.56 19.67 -8.68
CA GLY A 124 -11.59 19.70 -7.64
C GLY A 124 -11.02 20.20 -6.31
N GLY A 125 -11.81 20.98 -5.58
CA GLY A 125 -11.40 21.47 -4.25
C GLY A 125 -11.17 20.30 -3.28
N ARG A 126 -10.36 20.51 -2.23
CA ARG A 126 -10.03 19.50 -1.20
C ARG A 126 -11.24 18.76 -0.61
N LEU A 127 -12.43 19.40 -0.60
CA LEU A 127 -13.67 18.81 -0.11
C LEU A 127 -14.23 17.68 -1.02
N GLU A 128 -14.06 17.80 -2.33
CA GLU A 128 -14.58 16.82 -3.29
C GLU A 128 -13.79 15.52 -3.21
N VAL A 129 -12.46 15.63 -3.05
CA VAL A 129 -11.57 14.50 -2.78
C VAL A 129 -11.99 13.76 -1.51
N CYS A 130 -12.22 14.48 -0.39
CA CYS A 130 -12.64 13.83 0.85
C CYS A 130 -13.98 13.08 0.75
N ARG A 131 -14.94 13.58 -0.05
CA ARG A 131 -16.23 12.88 -0.24
C ARG A 131 -16.08 11.58 -1.02
N ALA A 132 -15.25 11.57 -2.07
CA ALA A 132 -14.97 10.35 -2.83
C ALA A 132 -14.36 9.25 -1.93
N PHE A 133 -13.51 9.64 -0.98
CA PHE A 133 -12.97 8.73 0.03
C PHE A 133 -14.07 8.18 0.94
N ASP A 134 -14.96 9.02 1.47
CA ASP A 134 -16.02 8.55 2.38
C ASP A 134 -16.90 7.49 1.71
N GLU A 135 -17.21 7.65 0.43
CA GLU A 135 -17.99 6.68 -0.36
C GLU A 135 -17.23 5.36 -0.58
N VAL A 136 -15.95 5.42 -0.94
CA VAL A 136 -15.11 4.24 -1.16
C VAL A 136 -14.75 3.52 0.14
N LEU A 137 -14.66 4.24 1.25
CA LEU A 137 -14.31 3.71 2.57
C LEU A 137 -15.50 3.18 3.36
N GLN A 138 -16.75 3.51 3.02
CA GLN A 138 -17.94 2.99 3.72
C GLN A 138 -17.92 1.47 3.92
N PRO A 139 -17.50 0.64 2.94
CA PRO A 139 -17.44 -0.82 3.13
C PRO A 139 -16.29 -1.29 4.06
N TRP A 140 -15.31 -0.43 4.35
CA TRP A 140 -14.06 -0.75 5.02
C TRP A 140 -13.95 0.06 6.32
N TRP A 141 -14.71 -0.34 7.35
CA TRP A 141 -14.84 0.38 8.62
C TRP A 141 -13.51 0.63 9.39
N SER A 142 -12.44 -0.09 9.05
CA SER A 142 -11.10 0.07 9.63
C SER A 142 -10.15 0.93 8.78
N ALA A 143 -10.66 1.58 7.74
CA ALA A 143 -9.81 2.25 6.77
C ALA A 143 -9.46 3.70 7.12
N VAL A 144 -8.26 4.11 6.70
CA VAL A 144 -7.74 5.47 6.90
C VAL A 144 -7.49 6.11 5.53
N GLY A 145 -7.94 7.35 5.34
CA GLY A 145 -7.68 8.12 4.11
C GLY A 145 -6.29 8.79 4.12
N LYS A 146 -5.53 8.62 3.04
CA LYS A 146 -4.23 9.26 2.77
C LYS A 146 -4.30 10.09 1.48
N VAL A 147 -4.23 11.41 1.59
CA VAL A 147 -4.22 12.33 0.43
C VAL A 147 -2.87 13.03 0.35
N VAL A 148 -2.23 12.98 -0.81
CA VAL A 148 -0.94 13.63 -1.08
C VAL A 148 -1.03 14.51 -2.32
N PHE A 149 -0.58 15.76 -2.19
CA PHE A 149 -0.58 16.78 -3.24
C PHE A 149 0.82 17.04 -3.79
#